data_AF-A0A931R5A0-F1
#
_entry.id   AF-A0A931R5A0-F1
#
_cell.length_a   1.000
_cell.length_b   1.000
_cell.length_c   1.000
_cell.angle_alpha   90.00
_cell.angle_beta   90.00
_cell.angle_gamma   90.00
#
_symmetry.space_group_name_H-M   'P 1'
#
loop_
_entity.id
_entity.type
_entity.pdbx_description
1 polymer ?
#
loop_
_entity_poly.entity_id
_entity_poly.type
_entity_poly.pdbx_seq_one_letter_code
_entity_poly.pdbx_strand_id
1 'polypeptide(L)' 'MKHSDFQIGTEFFTATGKWRCTDVGMRHDESGERIEERFTSNDPRDLVGPPYLIAEQVFSEYDLEGCYATADEVPL' A
#
# COMPACT_ATOMS: atom_id res chain seq x y z
N MET A 1 -6.44 9.99 -3.80
CA MET A 1 -6.85 8.97 -4.79
C MET A 1 -8.10 8.30 -4.25
N LYS A 2 -9.01 7.81 -5.09
CA LYS A 2 -10.19 7.05 -4.65
C LYS A 2 -9.85 5.58 -4.50
N HIS A 3 -10.61 4.86 -3.67
CA HIS A 3 -10.46 3.41 -3.51
C HIS A 3 -10.46 2.64 -4.85
N SER A 4 -11.30 3.07 -5.81
CA SER A 4 -11.38 2.48 -7.16
C SER A 4 -10.12 2.64 -8.01
N ASP A 5 -9.21 3.54 -7.62
CA ASP A 5 -7.99 3.85 -8.38
C ASP A 5 -6.84 2.91 -8.01
N PHE A 6 -6.99 2.12 -6.94
CA PHE A 6 -5.98 1.17 -6.49
C PHE A 6 -6.14 -0.18 -7.17
N GLN A 7 -5.06 -0.64 -7.79
CA GLN A 7 -4.88 -1.98 -8.34
C GLN A 7 -3.52 -2.49 -7.88
N ILE A 8 -3.35 -3.81 -7.79
CA ILE A 8 -2.04 -4.38 -7.48
C ILE A 8 -1.01 -3.88 -8.50
N GLY A 9 0.10 -3.36 -8.01
CA GLY A 9 1.16 -2.73 -8.80
C GLY A 9 1.01 -1.22 -8.98
N THR A 10 -0.14 -0.62 -8.66
CA THR A 10 -0.32 0.84 -8.69
C THR A 10 0.67 1.51 -7.76
N GLU A 11 1.42 2.48 -8.28
CA GLU A 11 2.29 3.32 -7.48
C GLU A 11 1.58 4.62 -7.12
N PHE A 12 1.77 5.10 -5.90
CA PHE A 12 1.15 6.32 -5.40
C PHE A 12 2.08 7.02 -4.39
N PHE A 13 1.73 8.23 -3.99
CA PHE A 13 2.52 9.06 -3.08
C PHE A 13 1.69 9.42 -1.85
N THR A 14 2.38 9.59 -0.73
CA THR A 14 1.85 10.19 0.49
C THR A 14 2.85 11.23 1.00
N ALA A 15 2.51 11.94 2.09
CA ALA A 15 3.47 12.83 2.76
C ALA A 15 4.77 12.14 3.22
N THR A 16 4.77 10.80 3.34
CA THR A 16 5.95 10.03 3.77
C THR A 16 6.77 9.45 2.62
N GLY A 17 6.29 9.54 1.38
CA GLY A 17 7.03 9.10 0.20
C GLY A 17 6.20 8.28 -0.78
N LYS A 18 6.90 7.54 -1.65
CA LYS A 18 6.32 6.72 -2.70
C LYS A 18 5.99 5.32 -2.18
N TRP A 19 4.83 4.80 -2.58
CA TRP A 19 4.30 3.49 -2.22
C TRP A 19 3.88 2.72 -3.47
N ARG A 20 3.75 1.40 -3.33
CA ARG A 20 3.17 0.50 -4.33
C ARG A 20 2.10 -0.35 -3.66
N CYS A 21 0.91 -0.39 -4.27
CA CYS A 21 -0.17 -1.25 -3.85
C CYS A 21 0.19 -2.71 -4.14
N THR A 22 0.26 -3.54 -3.10
CA THR A 22 0.58 -4.98 -3.19
C THR A 22 -0.67 -5.85 -3.05
N ASP A 23 -1.74 -5.31 -2.46
CA ASP A 23 -3.04 -5.95 -2.30
C ASP A 23 -4.18 -4.92 -2.35
N VAL A 24 -5.37 -5.35 -2.78
CA VAL A 24 -6.60 -4.57 -2.82
C VAL A 24 -7.72 -5.41 -2.20
N GLY A 25 -7.82 -5.38 -0.88
CA GLY A 25 -8.79 -6.16 -0.13
C GLY A 25 -8.58 -6.09 1.39
N MET A 26 -9.55 -6.61 2.14
CA MET A 26 -9.46 -6.76 3.58
C MET A 26 -8.75 -8.10 3.86
N ARG A 27 -7.43 -8.09 4.07
CA ARG A 27 -6.73 -9.32 4.49
C ARG A 27 -7.14 -9.65 5.93
N HIS A 28 -7.82 -10.77 6.06
CA HIS A 28 -8.14 -11.38 7.35
C HIS A 28 -7.23 -12.59 7.59
N ASP A 29 -6.87 -12.84 8.84
CA ASP A 29 -6.25 -14.09 9.25
C ASP A 29 -7.27 -15.25 9.23
N GLU A 30 -6.81 -16.45 9.62
CA GLU A 30 -7.66 -17.64 9.74
C GLU A 30 -8.83 -17.47 10.74
N SER A 31 -8.74 -16.48 11.63
CA SER A 31 -9.75 -16.12 12.62
C SER A 31 -10.70 -15.01 12.15
N GLY A 32 -10.45 -14.40 10.99
CA GLY A 32 -11.22 -13.26 10.51
C GLY A 32 -10.73 -11.91 11.04
N GLU A 33 -9.57 -11.82 11.67
CA GLU A 33 -8.99 -10.57 12.18
C GLU A 33 -8.16 -9.87 11.10
N ARG A 34 -8.20 -8.53 11.04
CA ARG A 34 -7.40 -7.75 10.08
C ARG A 34 -5.92 -7.86 10.43
N ILE A 35 -5.10 -8.25 9.45
CA ILE A 35 -3.64 -8.34 9.62
C ILE A 35 -2.98 -7.02 9.18
N GLU A 36 -2.10 -6.46 10.03
CA GLU A 36 -1.18 -5.36 9.69
C GLU A 36 0.27 -5.80 9.92
N GLU A 37 1.10 -5.80 8.86
CA GLU A 37 2.54 -6.16 8.93
C GLU A 37 3.41 -5.14 8.18
N ARG A 38 4.55 -4.70 8.73
CA ARG A 38 5.37 -3.55 8.24
C ARG A 38 6.88 -3.84 8.27
N PHE A 39 7.59 -3.73 7.13
CA PHE A 39 9.02 -4.10 6.86
C PHE A 39 9.74 -3.44 5.62
N THR A 40 10.26 -2.21 5.65
CA THR A 40 10.64 -1.48 4.41
C THR A 40 11.76 -2.13 3.56
N SER A 41 11.58 -2.31 2.23
CA SER A 41 12.64 -2.75 1.28
C SER A 41 12.48 -2.15 -0.13
N ASN A 42 13.59 -2.03 -0.88
CA ASN A 42 13.64 -1.46 -2.25
C ASN A 42 14.10 -2.47 -3.32
N ASP A 43 14.17 -3.77 -3.01
CA ASP A 43 14.61 -4.79 -3.96
C ASP A 43 13.42 -5.31 -4.81
N PRO A 44 13.50 -5.32 -6.15
CA PRO A 44 12.45 -5.87 -7.01
C PRO A 44 12.13 -7.34 -6.72
N ARG A 45 13.08 -8.09 -6.16
CA ARG A 45 12.89 -9.50 -5.75
C ARG A 45 11.90 -9.64 -4.61
N ASP A 46 11.72 -8.60 -3.80
CA ASP A 46 10.80 -8.62 -2.68
C ASP A 46 9.34 -8.51 -3.13
N LEU A 47 9.10 -8.19 -4.40
CA LEU A 47 7.79 -8.15 -5.05
C LEU A 47 7.45 -9.45 -5.83
N VAL A 48 8.20 -10.53 -5.61
CA VAL A 48 7.97 -11.82 -6.30
C VAL A 48 7.11 -12.74 -5.44
N GLY A 49 5.81 -12.79 -5.76
CA GLY A 49 4.85 -13.77 -5.25
C GLY A 49 4.43 -13.56 -3.79
N PRO A 50 3.31 -14.17 -3.37
CA PRO A 50 2.94 -14.20 -1.95
C PRO A 50 3.67 -15.33 -1.20
N PRO A 51 4.16 -15.08 0.03
CA PRO A 51 4.23 -13.75 0.67
C PRO A 51 5.37 -12.91 0.09
N TYR A 52 5.09 -11.63 -0.18
CA TYR A 52 6.11 -10.65 -0.60
C TYR A 52 7.10 -10.42 0.56
N LEU A 53 8.38 -10.17 0.26
CA LEU A 53 9.43 -9.95 1.29
C LEU A 53 9.53 -8.48 1.77
N ILE A 54 8.52 -7.65 1.47
CA ILE A 54 8.50 -6.21 1.74
C ILE A 54 7.46 -5.82 2.79
N ALA A 55 7.66 -4.63 3.36
CA ALA A 55 6.75 -3.89 4.21
C ALA A 55 5.46 -3.73 3.47
N GLU A 56 4.42 -4.08 4.18
CA GLU A 56 3.12 -3.60 3.82
C GLU A 56 2.72 -2.54 4.86
N GLN A 57 1.80 -1.69 4.47
CA GLN A 57 1.08 -0.90 5.42
C GLN A 57 -0.36 -0.91 4.93
N VAL A 58 -1.28 -1.23 5.81
CA VAL A 58 -2.70 -1.18 5.49
C VAL A 58 -3.12 0.27 5.49
N PHE A 59 -3.70 0.71 4.37
CA PHE A 59 -4.34 2.00 4.25
C PHE A 59 -5.84 1.79 4.44
N SER A 60 -6.40 2.38 5.49
CA SER A 60 -7.84 2.46 5.71
C SER A 60 -8.47 3.50 4.79
N GLU A 61 -9.80 3.57 4.77
CA GLU A 61 -10.55 4.58 4.02
C GLU A 61 -10.15 6.02 4.34
N TYR A 62 -9.73 6.29 5.58
CA TYR A 62 -9.26 7.60 6.01
C TYR A 62 -7.85 7.92 5.50
N ASP A 63 -7.00 6.90 5.33
CA ASP A 63 -5.64 7.08 4.81
C ASP A 63 -5.63 7.39 3.30
N LEU A 64 -6.68 6.99 2.57
CA LEU A 64 -6.79 7.21 1.11
C LEU A 64 -6.87 8.70 0.73
N GLU A 65 -7.35 9.56 1.65
CA GLU A 65 -7.39 11.01 1.45
C GLU A 65 -5.98 11.61 1.30
N GLY A 66 -4.99 11.00 1.95
CA GLY A 66 -3.57 11.37 1.87
C GLY A 66 -2.77 10.66 0.78
N CYS A 67 -3.45 9.94 -0.12
CA CYS A 67 -2.82 9.25 -1.25
C CYS A 67 -2.94 10.08 -2.54
N TYR A 68 -1.84 10.26 -3.26
CA TYR A 68 -1.76 11.11 -4.44
C TYR A 68 -1.20 10.33 -5.63
N ALA A 69 -1.67 10.61 -6.84
CA ALA A 69 -1.21 9.89 -8.03
C ALA A 69 0.21 10.33 -8.43
N THR A 70 0.56 11.57 -8.11
CA THR A 70 1.85 12.18 -8.43
C THR A 70 2.45 12.88 -7.21
N ALA A 71 3.77 13.10 -7.23
CA ALA A 71 4.46 13.78 -6.14
C ALA A 71 4.05 15.26 -6.00
N ASP A 72 3.69 15.93 -7.10
CA ASP A 72 3.33 17.36 -7.11
C ASP A 72 1.98 17.65 -6.43
N GLU A 73 1.15 16.62 -6.26
CA GLU A 73 -0.13 16.71 -5.56
C GLU A 73 0.01 16.60 -4.04
N VAL A 74 1.19 16.21 -3.53
CA VAL A 74 1.46 16.08 -2.09
C VAL A 74 1.58 17.49 -1.47
N PRO A 75 0.73 17.86 -0.49
CA PRO A 75 0.85 19.13 0.19
C PRO A 75 2.19 19.25 0.93
N LEU A 76 2.81 20.44 0.81
CA LEU A 76 4.05 20.79 1.52
C LEU A 76 3.84 20.97 3.03
#